data_AF-A0A933Q7R3-F1
#
_entry.id   AF-A0A933Q7R3-F1
#
_cell.length_a   1.000
_cell.length_b   1.000
_cell.length_c   1.000
_cell.angle_alpha   90.00
_cell.angle_beta   90.00
_cell.angle_gamma   90.00
#
_symmetry.space_group_name_H-M   'P 1'
#
loop_
_entity.id
_entity.type
_entity.pdbx_description
1 polymer ?
#
loop_
_entity_poly.entity_id
_entity_poly.type
_entity_poly.pdbx_seq_one_letter_code
_entity_poly.pdbx_strand_id
1 'polypeptide(L)'
;MTKISQVISFFIIISFLFFAARNSSYAQNLVRPIPDNNQTDCHAEFVSASRWVYTVNSLKNLHVIPKQVRDDRGCESNYAHSVTFGDLLNRESTGTNNTETAGVSAKATAIKELLDRLEAFYQESKKELAEFNKQSTISNFKSGALWAISNSPSPTPYIPVPTLIAGVSEIVSSQNSVLGIQSTPSPSPTINYQLTTDIGTLTQNPIRTTYTIAVLGDSMVDTLGKDLPQLRQLLSESFPNYTFALLNYGQGATDLESGLYRLTNTTNYLGQTFTPLLSFKPDILVVESFAYNHWSAEKYDLDRQWLTIAKIIDIVRENSPDTKIVLAASIAPNSDIFGDGSLNWPVNLKWEGAQITRAYLQNMVNFATSQNYPLADAYHPSLGADGKGLTKYINGGDNLHPSGDGGLLFSQKIIEAIKTNNLIK
;
A
#
# COMPACT_ATOMS: atom_id res chain seq x y z
N MET A 1 40.54 -22.04 21.61
CA MET A 1 39.61 -21.21 20.81
C MET A 1 38.21 -21.74 21.01
N THR A 2 37.26 -20.89 21.39
CA THR A 2 35.88 -21.27 21.70
C THR A 2 35.07 -21.46 20.40
N LYS A 3 33.99 -22.28 20.45
CA LYS A 3 33.10 -22.55 19.30
C LYS A 3 32.59 -21.26 18.62
N ILE A 4 32.48 -20.16 19.36
CA ILE A 4 32.09 -18.83 18.85
C ILE A 4 33.10 -18.27 17.85
N SER A 5 34.41 -18.49 18.05
CA SER A 5 35.46 -18.03 17.15
C SER A 5 35.46 -18.76 15.80
N GLN A 6 35.02 -20.03 15.77
CA GLN A 6 34.89 -20.80 14.53
C GLN A 6 33.68 -20.36 13.71
N VAL A 7 32.56 -20.01 14.36
CA VAL A 7 31.36 -19.50 13.69
C VAL A 7 31.62 -18.13 13.06
N ILE A 8 32.29 -17.22 13.78
CA ILE A 8 32.62 -15.89 13.26
C ILE A 8 33.59 -15.99 12.07
N SER A 9 34.58 -16.87 12.14
CA SER A 9 35.52 -17.09 11.02
C SER A 9 34.83 -17.65 9.79
N PHE A 10 33.85 -18.54 9.96
CA PHE A 10 33.05 -19.11 8.86
C PHE A 10 32.20 -18.04 8.14
N PHE A 11 31.56 -17.13 8.88
CA PHE A 11 30.77 -16.05 8.28
C PHE A 11 31.62 -14.98 7.57
N ILE A 12 32.82 -14.70 8.08
CA ILE A 12 33.76 -13.77 7.42
C ILE A 12 34.25 -14.36 6.08
N ILE A 13 34.56 -15.66 6.03
CA ILE A 13 35.01 -16.33 4.79
C ILE A 13 33.90 -16.37 3.73
N ILE A 14 32.66 -16.65 4.13
CA ILE A 14 31.51 -16.62 3.21
C ILE A 14 31.26 -15.22 2.65
N SER A 15 31.41 -14.19 3.49
CA SER A 15 31.24 -12.80 3.06
C SER A 15 32.31 -12.36 2.04
N PHE A 16 33.56 -12.83 2.21
CA PHE A 16 34.63 -12.59 1.23
C PHE A 16 34.42 -13.33 -0.08
N LEU A 17 33.87 -14.55 -0.06
CA LEU A 17 33.56 -15.32 -1.28
C LEU A 17 32.42 -14.68 -2.08
N PHE A 18 31.40 -14.13 -1.40
CA PHE A 18 30.34 -13.37 -2.07
C PHE A 18 30.82 -12.02 -2.63
N PHE A 19 31.78 -11.38 -1.98
CA PHE A 19 32.38 -10.13 -2.47
C PHE A 19 33.29 -10.36 -3.69
N ALA A 20 34.02 -11.48 -3.73
CA ALA A 20 34.88 -11.86 -4.86
C ALA A 20 34.06 -12.29 -6.10
N ALA A 21 32.92 -12.97 -5.90
CA ALA A 21 32.05 -13.40 -6.99
C ALA A 21 31.31 -12.26 -7.71
N ARG A 22 31.21 -11.08 -7.10
CA ARG A 22 30.48 -9.92 -7.65
C ARG A 22 31.33 -8.97 -8.50
N ASN A 23 32.65 -9.14 -8.53
CA ASN A 23 33.59 -8.22 -9.19
C ASN A 23 34.27 -8.78 -10.47
N SER A 24 33.81 -9.91 -11.02
CA SER A 24 34.48 -10.57 -12.15
C SER A 24 33.84 -10.39 -13.53
N SER A 25 32.94 -9.42 -13.74
CA SER A 25 32.35 -9.15 -15.07
C SER A 25 32.95 -7.90 -15.73
N TYR A 26 34.18 -8.02 -16.23
CA TYR A 26 34.78 -7.10 -17.19
C TYR A 26 35.66 -7.87 -18.19
N ALA A 27 35.21 -7.96 -19.45
CA ALA A 27 35.92 -8.26 -20.71
C ALA A 27 35.01 -9.12 -21.62
N GLN A 28 34.90 -8.96 -22.95
CA GLN A 28 35.39 -8.00 -23.94
C GLN A 28 34.54 -8.22 -25.20
N ASN A 29 34.32 -7.15 -25.98
CA ASN A 29 33.84 -7.21 -27.37
C ASN A 29 34.90 -7.85 -28.27
N LEU A 30 34.48 -8.65 -29.25
CA LEU A 30 35.10 -8.82 -30.57
C LEU A 30 34.18 -9.68 -31.44
N VAL A 31 33.72 -9.17 -32.59
CA VAL A 31 33.73 -9.83 -33.92
C VAL A 31 33.19 -8.81 -34.95
N ARG A 32 33.94 -8.59 -36.04
CA ARG A 32 33.47 -8.05 -37.34
C ARG A 32 33.56 -9.20 -38.39
N PRO A 33 33.20 -8.94 -39.67
CA PRO A 33 31.95 -9.28 -40.34
C PRO A 33 32.05 -10.58 -41.18
N ILE A 34 30.93 -11.09 -41.71
CA ILE A 34 30.90 -12.21 -42.69
C ILE A 34 30.12 -11.75 -43.95
N PRO A 35 30.58 -12.11 -45.17
CA PRO A 35 29.99 -11.68 -46.45
C PRO A 35 28.87 -12.60 -46.99
N ASP A 36 28.19 -12.11 -48.02
CA ASP A 36 27.12 -12.74 -48.81
C ASP A 36 27.47 -14.08 -49.47
N ASN A 37 26.52 -15.02 -49.46
CA ASN A 37 26.26 -15.96 -50.54
C ASN A 37 24.92 -16.73 -50.40
N ASN A 38 24.16 -16.74 -51.49
CA ASN A 38 22.93 -17.50 -51.72
C ASN A 38 23.21 -19.02 -51.77
N GLN A 39 22.56 -19.81 -50.92
CA GLN A 39 22.28 -21.22 -51.20
C GLN A 39 21.08 -21.73 -50.38
N THR A 40 20.09 -22.29 -51.07
CA THR A 40 18.92 -22.97 -50.50
C THR A 40 19.29 -24.40 -50.13
N ASP A 41 19.61 -24.62 -48.86
CA ASP A 41 19.61 -25.95 -48.24
C ASP A 41 19.04 -25.84 -46.83
N CYS A 42 18.03 -26.67 -46.51
CA CYS A 42 17.46 -26.78 -45.17
C CYS A 42 18.40 -27.58 -44.27
N HIS A 43 19.52 -26.96 -43.87
CA HIS A 43 20.36 -27.46 -42.79
C HIS A 43 19.92 -26.88 -41.45
N ALA A 44 19.80 -27.78 -40.48
CA ALA A 44 19.38 -27.48 -39.12
C ALA A 44 20.48 -26.75 -38.36
N GLU A 45 20.48 -25.41 -38.40
CA GLU A 45 21.11 -24.56 -37.40
C GLU A 45 20.70 -23.10 -37.69
N PHE A 46 19.52 -22.70 -37.24
CA PHE A 46 19.12 -21.32 -36.90
C PHE A 46 17.66 -21.39 -36.46
N VAL A 47 17.42 -21.55 -35.16
CA VAL A 47 16.06 -21.45 -34.61
C VAL A 47 15.80 -19.96 -34.35
N SER A 48 15.15 -19.30 -35.30
CA SER A 48 14.48 -18.02 -35.01
C SER A 48 13.38 -18.29 -33.99
N ALA A 49 13.31 -17.47 -32.94
CA ALA A 49 12.37 -17.61 -31.84
C ALA A 49 10.92 -17.81 -32.33
N SER A 50 10.40 -19.02 -32.14
CA SER A 50 9.00 -19.37 -32.41
C SER A 50 8.09 -18.57 -31.49
N ARG A 51 7.16 -17.82 -32.06
CA ARG A 51 6.18 -17.02 -31.31
C ARG A 51 5.00 -17.90 -30.94
N TRP A 52 4.86 -18.23 -29.67
CA TRP A 52 3.72 -19.00 -29.16
C TRP A 52 2.57 -18.06 -28.83
N VAL A 53 1.38 -18.38 -29.33
CA VAL A 53 0.13 -17.67 -29.00
C VAL A 53 -0.75 -18.61 -28.21
N TYR A 54 -1.15 -18.21 -27.00
CA TYR A 54 -1.98 -19.02 -26.10
C TYR A 54 -3.36 -18.39 -25.94
N THR A 55 -4.37 -19.22 -25.71
CA THR A 55 -5.72 -18.76 -25.38
C THR A 55 -6.24 -19.57 -24.19
N VAL A 56 -6.72 -18.88 -23.15
CA VAL A 56 -7.17 -19.48 -21.89
C VAL A 56 -8.69 -19.40 -21.84
N ASN A 57 -9.36 -20.56 -21.76
CA ASN A 57 -10.83 -20.62 -21.84
C ASN A 57 -11.52 -20.85 -20.47
N SER A 58 -10.81 -21.29 -19.41
CA SER A 58 -11.39 -21.49 -18.06
C SER A 58 -10.34 -21.90 -17.01
N LEU A 59 -10.53 -21.50 -15.75
CA LEU A 59 -9.66 -21.76 -14.59
C LEU A 59 -9.64 -23.22 -14.09
N LYS A 60 -10.50 -24.11 -14.59
CA LYS A 60 -10.52 -25.52 -14.14
C LYS A 60 -10.02 -26.53 -15.15
N ASN A 61 -9.90 -26.17 -16.43
CA ASN A 61 -9.38 -27.06 -17.47
C ASN A 61 -8.61 -26.23 -18.50
N LEU A 62 -7.27 -26.28 -18.44
CA LEU A 62 -6.42 -25.69 -19.46
C LEU A 62 -6.38 -26.63 -20.67
N HIS A 63 -7.26 -26.40 -21.65
CA HIS A 63 -7.15 -27.05 -22.95
C HIS A 63 -6.21 -26.25 -23.85
N VAL A 64 -5.02 -26.79 -24.10
CA VAL A 64 -4.04 -26.22 -25.02
C VAL A 64 -4.35 -26.75 -26.41
N ILE A 65 -4.83 -25.88 -27.31
CA ILE A 65 -4.96 -26.20 -28.73
C ILE A 65 -3.82 -25.48 -29.45
N PRO A 66 -2.84 -26.19 -30.01
CA PRO A 66 -1.82 -25.54 -30.82
C PRO A 66 -2.50 -24.95 -32.07
N LYS A 67 -2.38 -23.65 -32.27
CA LYS A 67 -2.77 -23.04 -33.53
C LYS A 67 -1.62 -23.22 -34.51
N GLN A 68 -1.90 -23.85 -35.64
CA GLN A 68 -0.92 -24.07 -36.70
C GLN A 68 -0.46 -22.70 -37.22
N VAL A 69 0.81 -22.35 -37.02
CA VAL A 69 1.42 -21.17 -37.62
C VAL A 69 2.39 -21.68 -38.66
N ARG A 70 2.10 -21.38 -39.94
CA ARG A 70 3.08 -21.58 -41.02
C ARG A 70 4.18 -20.55 -40.86
N ASP A 71 5.43 -20.98 -40.95
CA ASP A 71 6.52 -20.05 -41.14
C ASP A 71 6.49 -19.48 -42.56
N ASP A 72 7.26 -18.42 -42.79
CA ASP A 72 7.29 -17.65 -44.04
C ASP A 72 7.85 -18.46 -45.23
N ARG A 73 8.26 -19.72 -45.01
CA ARG A 73 8.89 -20.63 -45.98
C ARG A 73 8.06 -21.89 -46.27
N GLY A 74 6.90 -22.06 -45.62
CA GLY A 74 5.89 -23.05 -46.01
C GLY A 74 6.20 -24.51 -45.62
N CYS A 75 7.08 -24.75 -44.66
CA CYS A 75 7.40 -26.13 -44.22
C CYS A 75 6.47 -26.59 -43.07
N GLU A 76 5.79 -27.73 -43.25
CA GLU A 76 4.92 -28.34 -42.24
C GLU A 76 5.69 -29.41 -41.44
N SER A 77 5.69 -29.31 -40.10
CA SER A 77 6.19 -30.38 -39.22
C SER A 77 5.09 -30.84 -38.25
N ASN A 78 4.78 -32.14 -38.28
CA ASN A 78 3.80 -32.77 -37.41
C ASN A 78 4.46 -33.23 -36.10
N TYR A 79 4.15 -32.58 -34.98
CA TYR A 79 4.38 -33.12 -33.65
C TYR A 79 3.10 -32.99 -32.82
N ALA A 80 2.52 -34.13 -32.47
CA ALA A 80 1.38 -34.21 -31.56
C ALA A 80 1.84 -34.85 -30.25
N HIS A 81 1.96 -34.03 -29.20
CA HIS A 81 1.95 -34.51 -27.82
C HIS A 81 1.07 -33.59 -26.98
N SER A 82 0.01 -34.15 -26.40
CA SER A 82 -0.79 -33.49 -25.36
C SER A 82 -0.11 -33.71 -24.02
N VAL A 83 0.20 -32.63 -23.30
CA VAL A 83 0.72 -32.69 -21.92
C VAL A 83 -0.33 -32.09 -21.00
N THR A 84 -0.73 -32.85 -19.97
CA THR A 84 -1.68 -32.40 -18.95
C THR A 84 -0.92 -31.86 -17.73
N PHE A 85 -1.59 -31.07 -16.89
CA PHE A 85 -1.00 -30.53 -15.66
C PHE A 85 -0.56 -31.64 -14.68
N GLY A 86 -1.19 -32.82 -14.75
CA GLY A 86 -0.76 -34.01 -14.01
C GLY A 86 0.58 -34.58 -14.48
N ASP A 87 0.90 -34.47 -15.77
CA ASP A 87 2.16 -34.97 -16.35
C ASP A 87 3.37 -34.12 -15.92
N LEU A 88 3.14 -32.84 -15.58
CA LEU A 88 4.16 -31.92 -15.07
C LEU A 88 4.51 -32.16 -13.60
N LEU A 89 3.61 -32.78 -12.84
CA LEU A 89 3.78 -32.99 -11.40
C LEU A 89 4.33 -34.38 -11.04
N ASN A 90 4.27 -35.35 -11.97
CA ASN A 90 4.66 -36.75 -11.72
C ASN A 90 5.96 -37.19 -12.43
N ARG A 91 6.75 -36.26 -12.96
CA ARG A 91 7.96 -36.64 -13.69
C ARG A 91 9.14 -36.84 -12.74
N GLU A 92 9.27 -38.06 -12.21
CA GLU A 92 10.56 -38.53 -11.69
C GLU A 92 11.60 -38.50 -12.82
N SER A 93 12.76 -37.92 -12.52
CA SER A 93 13.78 -37.60 -13.51
C SER A 93 14.36 -38.85 -14.15
N THR A 94 14.00 -39.10 -15.41
CA THR A 94 14.88 -39.82 -16.33
C THR A 94 15.44 -38.80 -17.31
N GLY A 95 16.77 -38.68 -17.26
CA GLY A 95 17.51 -37.58 -17.82
C GLY A 95 17.47 -37.53 -19.35
N THR A 96 17.50 -36.31 -19.86
CA THR A 96 18.41 -35.89 -20.95
C THR A 96 18.33 -34.37 -21.12
N ASN A 97 19.53 -33.81 -21.27
CA ASN A 97 19.99 -32.45 -21.57
C ASN A 97 18.94 -31.38 -21.97
N ASN A 98 18.98 -30.22 -21.30
CA ASN A 98 19.06 -28.88 -21.91
C ASN A 98 19.12 -27.76 -20.85
N THR A 99 20.00 -26.79 -21.10
CA THR A 99 20.51 -25.79 -20.13
C THR A 99 19.64 -24.53 -19.98
N GLU A 100 18.47 -24.44 -20.63
CA GLU A 100 17.57 -23.26 -20.53
C GLU A 100 16.34 -23.46 -19.62
N THR A 101 16.02 -24.70 -19.25
CA THR A 101 14.86 -25.03 -18.40
C THR A 101 15.08 -24.76 -16.90
N ALA A 102 16.33 -24.57 -16.46
CA ALA A 102 16.66 -24.39 -15.05
C ALA A 102 16.14 -23.05 -14.48
N GLY A 103 16.14 -21.97 -15.27
CA GLY A 103 15.74 -20.64 -14.80
C GLY A 103 14.23 -20.46 -14.61
N VAL A 104 13.41 -21.09 -15.46
CA VAL A 104 11.94 -21.04 -15.37
C VAL A 104 11.46 -21.94 -14.22
N SER A 105 12.07 -23.12 -14.05
CA SER A 105 11.77 -24.02 -12.95
C SER A 105 12.11 -23.40 -11.59
N ALA A 106 13.26 -22.72 -11.47
CA ALA A 106 13.65 -22.07 -10.21
C ALA A 106 12.70 -20.93 -9.80
N LYS A 107 12.21 -20.13 -10.76
CA LYS A 107 11.23 -19.06 -10.50
C LYS A 107 9.87 -19.61 -10.10
N ALA A 108 9.39 -20.67 -10.76
CA ALA A 108 8.13 -21.32 -10.40
C ALA A 108 8.20 -21.93 -8.98
N THR A 109 9.31 -22.56 -8.63
CA THR A 109 9.55 -23.06 -7.27
C THR A 109 9.59 -21.94 -6.24
N ALA A 110 10.30 -20.84 -6.51
CA ALA A 110 10.38 -19.70 -5.59
C ALA A 110 9.01 -19.01 -5.38
N ILE A 111 8.19 -18.89 -6.43
CA ILE A 111 6.83 -18.34 -6.32
C ILE A 111 5.94 -19.28 -5.50
N LYS A 112 6.02 -20.59 -5.75
CA LYS A 112 5.26 -21.58 -4.98
C LYS A 112 5.66 -21.56 -3.51
N GLU A 113 6.95 -21.50 -3.20
CA GLU A 113 7.44 -21.39 -1.82
C GLU A 113 6.97 -20.10 -1.12
N LEU A 114 6.95 -18.97 -1.84
CA LEU A 114 6.42 -17.72 -1.30
C LEU A 114 4.92 -17.82 -0.99
N LEU A 115 4.13 -18.38 -1.92
CA LEU A 115 2.68 -18.57 -1.73
C LEU A 115 2.39 -19.54 -0.58
N ASP A 116 3.12 -20.64 -0.50
CA ASP A 116 2.99 -21.62 0.59
C ASP A 116 3.35 -20.97 1.95
N ARG A 117 4.36 -20.09 2.00
CA ARG A 117 4.73 -19.33 3.20
C ARG A 117 3.67 -18.31 3.60
N LEU A 118 3.06 -17.62 2.63
CA LEU A 118 1.98 -16.65 2.88
C LEU A 118 0.71 -17.34 3.41
N GLU A 119 0.34 -18.49 2.85
CA GLU A 119 -0.81 -19.28 3.34
C GLU A 119 -0.54 -19.83 4.75
N ALA A 120 0.64 -20.40 5.01
CA ALA A 120 1.01 -20.85 6.35
C ALA A 120 0.97 -19.70 7.37
N PHE A 121 1.44 -18.51 6.98
CA PHE A 121 1.38 -17.31 7.80
C PHE A 121 -0.06 -16.86 8.12
N TYR A 122 -0.95 -16.90 7.13
CA TYR A 122 -2.37 -16.58 7.32
C TYR A 122 -3.04 -17.53 8.33
N GLN A 123 -2.74 -18.84 8.24
CA GLN A 123 -3.30 -19.83 9.16
C GLN A 123 -2.75 -19.68 10.59
N GLU A 124 -1.46 -19.39 10.78
CA GLU A 124 -0.90 -19.17 12.13
C GLU A 124 -1.44 -17.87 12.75
N SER A 125 -1.55 -16.78 11.98
CA SER A 125 -2.12 -15.52 12.48
C SER A 125 -3.57 -15.70 12.93
N LYS A 126 -4.36 -16.49 12.20
CA LYS A 126 -5.74 -16.84 12.57
C LYS A 126 -5.79 -17.63 13.88
N LYS A 127 -4.81 -18.49 14.13
CA LYS A 127 -4.69 -19.29 15.35
C LYS A 127 -4.24 -18.43 16.54
N GLU A 128 -3.23 -17.59 16.38
CA GLU A 128 -2.78 -16.64 17.41
C GLU A 128 -3.90 -15.67 17.80
N LEU A 129 -4.68 -15.17 16.85
CA LEU A 129 -5.84 -14.32 17.13
C LEU A 129 -6.92 -15.09 17.91
N ALA A 130 -7.17 -16.35 17.58
CA ALA A 130 -8.09 -17.19 18.33
C ALA A 130 -7.58 -17.49 19.77
N GLU A 131 -6.26 -17.63 19.94
CA GLU A 131 -5.60 -17.79 21.24
C GLU A 131 -5.71 -16.51 22.08
N PHE A 132 -5.39 -15.35 21.49
CA PHE A 132 -5.53 -14.05 22.10
C PHE A 132 -6.97 -13.79 22.55
N ASN A 133 -7.96 -14.05 21.69
CA ASN A 133 -9.37 -13.88 22.04
C ASN A 133 -9.80 -14.79 23.21
N LYS A 134 -9.27 -16.02 23.30
CA LYS A 134 -9.50 -16.90 24.45
C LYS A 134 -8.85 -16.39 25.74
N GLN A 135 -7.71 -15.73 25.65
CA GLN A 135 -6.98 -15.18 26.81
C GLN A 135 -7.50 -13.80 27.24
N SER A 136 -8.12 -13.06 26.33
CA SER A 136 -8.59 -11.69 26.52
C SER A 136 -9.89 -11.53 27.32
N THR A 137 -10.42 -12.60 27.94
CA THR A 137 -11.41 -12.45 29.02
C THR A 137 -10.78 -11.81 30.26
N ILE A 138 -10.53 -10.50 30.19
CA ILE A 138 -10.11 -9.67 31.30
C ILE A 138 -11.06 -8.48 31.41
N SER A 139 -12.12 -8.69 32.17
CA SER A 139 -12.64 -7.65 33.06
C SER A 139 -11.50 -7.18 33.98
N ASN A 140 -11.27 -5.86 34.01
CA ASN A 140 -10.30 -5.12 34.85
C ASN A 140 -9.00 -4.70 34.16
N PHE A 141 -9.06 -3.58 33.43
CA PHE A 141 -7.90 -2.69 33.29
C PHE A 141 -8.27 -1.34 33.91
N LYS A 142 -7.70 -1.04 35.08
CA LYS A 142 -7.71 0.30 35.66
C LYS A 142 -6.62 1.12 34.96
N SER A 143 -7.05 2.17 34.29
CA SER A 143 -6.23 3.19 33.65
C SER A 143 -5.38 3.95 34.68
N GLY A 144 -4.06 3.89 34.54
CA GLY A 144 -3.15 4.73 35.29
C GLY A 144 -1.69 4.46 34.92
N ALA A 145 -1.01 5.51 34.46
CA ALA A 145 0.41 5.60 34.15
C ALA A 145 0.86 5.16 32.75
N LEU A 146 0.87 6.11 31.81
CA LEU A 146 1.90 6.26 30.77
C LEU A 146 1.97 7.74 30.37
N TRP A 147 2.81 8.51 31.08
CA TRP A 147 3.32 9.80 30.62
C TRP A 147 4.84 9.66 30.50
N ALA A 148 5.41 10.29 29.47
CA ALA A 148 6.84 10.42 29.14
C ALA A 148 7.39 9.47 28.06
N ILE A 149 7.12 9.77 26.78
CA ILE A 149 8.16 9.90 25.74
C ILE A 149 7.69 10.98 24.75
N SER A 150 8.18 12.21 24.92
CA SER A 150 8.01 13.32 23.97
C SER A 150 9.40 13.85 23.69
N ASN A 151 9.89 13.65 22.46
CA ASN A 151 10.78 14.53 21.69
C ASN A 151 11.45 13.70 20.59
N SER A 152 10.98 13.81 19.34
CA SER A 152 11.71 13.39 18.14
C SER A 152 11.70 14.54 17.13
N PRO A 153 12.82 14.80 16.44
CA PRO A 153 12.97 15.96 15.57
C PRO A 153 12.18 15.81 14.26
N SER A 154 11.86 16.95 13.67
CA SER A 154 11.12 17.14 12.41
C SER A 154 11.72 16.35 11.23
N PRO A 155 10.92 15.65 10.41
CA PRO A 155 11.41 14.96 9.22
C PRO A 155 11.73 15.96 8.10
N THR A 156 12.95 15.89 7.59
CA THR A 156 13.33 16.44 6.28
C THR A 156 12.77 15.54 5.16
N PRO A 157 12.59 16.05 3.92
CA PRO A 157 11.94 15.30 2.86
C PRO A 157 12.71 14.02 2.53
N TYR A 158 12.14 12.88 2.93
CA TYR A 158 12.63 11.55 2.61
C TYR A 158 12.02 11.10 1.28
N ILE A 159 12.88 10.90 0.28
CA ILE A 159 12.50 10.22 -0.97
C ILE A 159 12.83 8.73 -0.71
N PRO A 160 11.85 7.82 -0.68
CA PRO A 160 12.16 6.41 -0.46
C PRO A 160 12.87 5.83 -1.69
N VAL A 161 14.17 5.59 -1.56
CA VAL A 161 14.91 4.59 -2.32
C VAL A 161 15.16 3.42 -1.37
N PRO A 162 14.89 2.16 -1.74
CA PRO A 162 15.16 1.04 -0.85
C PRO A 162 16.67 0.77 -0.79
N THR A 163 17.39 1.30 0.20
CA THR A 163 18.67 0.71 0.65
C THR A 163 19.11 1.15 2.06
N LEU A 164 19.39 0.14 2.91
CA LEU A 164 20.31 0.01 4.05
C LEU A 164 20.97 1.27 4.67
N ILE A 165 20.86 1.33 6.01
CA ILE A 165 21.42 2.33 6.93
C ILE A 165 22.96 2.36 6.94
N ALA A 166 23.55 3.56 6.97
CA ALA A 166 24.79 3.86 7.70
C ALA A 166 24.88 5.35 8.12
N GLY A 167 24.80 5.60 9.44
CA GLY A 167 25.54 6.63 10.20
C GLY A 167 25.33 8.12 9.91
N VAL A 168 24.61 8.82 10.80
CA VAL A 168 24.74 10.28 10.99
C VAL A 168 24.85 10.59 12.48
N SER A 169 26.09 10.82 12.92
CA SER A 169 26.46 11.33 14.25
C SER A 169 27.44 12.47 14.04
N GLU A 170 26.92 13.66 13.77
CA GLU A 170 27.54 14.98 13.97
C GLU A 170 26.52 16.01 13.47
N ILE A 171 26.59 17.25 13.95
CA ILE A 171 25.59 18.33 13.77
C ILE A 171 24.51 18.37 14.87
N VAL A 172 24.94 18.37 16.14
CA VAL A 172 24.23 19.12 17.19
C VAL A 172 25.25 19.79 18.11
N SER A 173 25.80 20.92 17.67
CA SER A 173 26.38 21.91 18.57
C SER A 173 26.33 23.29 17.93
N SER A 174 25.30 24.08 18.28
CA SER A 174 25.45 25.48 18.67
C SER A 174 24.10 26.22 18.71
N GLN A 175 24.02 27.12 19.70
CA GLN A 175 23.12 28.27 19.84
C GLN A 175 21.71 28.00 20.38
N ASN A 176 21.11 28.89 21.18
CA ASN A 176 21.52 29.73 22.29
C ASN A 176 20.20 30.34 22.84
N SER A 177 20.17 30.58 24.15
CA SER A 177 19.11 31.23 24.94
C SER A 177 18.73 32.65 24.48
N VAL A 178 17.46 33.07 24.61
CA VAL A 178 17.05 34.45 24.98
C VAL A 178 15.73 34.44 25.77
N LEU A 179 15.68 35.31 26.79
CA LEU A 179 14.68 35.53 27.85
C LEU A 179 13.43 36.35 27.44
N GLY A 180 12.29 35.96 28.03
CA GLY A 180 11.34 36.75 28.83
C GLY A 180 10.86 38.15 28.43
N ILE A 181 9.54 38.31 28.28
CA ILE A 181 8.83 39.58 28.55
C ILE A 181 7.48 39.26 29.22
N GLN A 182 7.20 39.96 30.32
CA GLN A 182 6.02 39.88 31.17
C GLN A 182 5.00 40.96 30.74
N SER A 183 3.77 40.58 30.42
CA SER A 183 2.69 41.51 30.03
C SER A 183 1.58 41.57 31.08
N THR A 184 1.28 42.77 31.55
CA THR A 184 0.18 43.09 32.48
C THR A 184 -1.17 43.19 31.76
N PRO A 185 -2.30 42.77 32.38
CA PRO A 185 -3.62 42.84 31.75
C PRO A 185 -4.22 44.24 31.79
N SER A 186 -4.80 44.66 30.65
CA SER A 186 -5.58 45.88 30.45
C SER A 186 -7.07 45.63 30.74
N PRO A 187 -7.82 46.57 31.34
CA PRO A 187 -9.24 46.37 31.66
C PRO A 187 -10.13 46.40 30.41
N SER A 188 -10.90 45.33 30.21
CA SER A 188 -11.92 45.23 29.16
C SER A 188 -13.19 46.03 29.52
N PRO A 189 -13.85 46.69 28.54
CA PRO A 189 -15.09 47.41 28.76
C PRO A 189 -16.27 46.46 28.96
N THR A 190 -17.07 46.70 30.00
CA THR A 190 -18.30 45.97 30.29
C THR A 190 -19.46 46.55 29.48
N ILE A 191 -19.98 45.80 28.50
CA ILE A 191 -21.22 46.15 27.79
C ILE A 191 -22.39 45.42 28.47
N ASN A 192 -23.32 46.19 29.04
CA ASN A 192 -24.57 45.68 29.59
C ASN A 192 -25.59 45.47 28.47
N TYR A 193 -25.76 44.23 28.01
CA TYR A 193 -26.89 43.83 27.18
C TYR A 193 -28.08 43.45 28.08
N GLN A 194 -29.21 44.15 27.91
CA GLN A 194 -30.49 43.70 28.47
C GLN A 194 -30.97 42.48 27.68
N LEU A 195 -30.86 41.29 28.28
CA LEU A 195 -31.51 40.09 27.74
C LEU A 195 -33.02 40.23 27.88
N THR A 196 -33.72 40.39 26.75
CA THR A 196 -35.15 40.12 26.66
C THR A 196 -35.37 38.62 26.79
N THR A 197 -35.94 38.19 27.91
CA THR A 197 -36.14 36.78 28.31
C THR A 197 -37.34 36.12 27.63
N ASP A 198 -37.55 36.36 26.34
CA ASP A 198 -38.60 35.67 25.57
C ASP A 198 -37.95 34.72 24.55
N ILE A 199 -37.28 33.71 25.10
CA ILE A 199 -36.76 32.59 24.32
C ILE A 199 -37.83 31.52 24.43
N GLY A 200 -38.69 31.45 23.42
CA GLY A 200 -39.70 30.38 23.30
C GLY A 200 -39.06 29.04 23.59
N THR A 201 -39.74 28.22 24.38
CA THR A 201 -39.29 26.89 24.79
C THR A 201 -38.88 26.07 23.56
N LEU A 202 -37.58 25.96 23.30
CA LEU A 202 -37.01 25.04 22.32
C LEU A 202 -37.23 23.61 22.85
N THR A 203 -38.40 23.05 22.56
CA THR A 203 -38.79 21.70 22.95
C THR A 203 -38.09 20.61 22.13
N GLN A 204 -37.31 20.99 21.12
CA GLN A 204 -36.45 20.09 20.34
C GLN A 204 -35.08 20.71 20.11
N ASN A 205 -34.04 19.90 20.34
CA ASN A 205 -32.67 20.25 19.95
C ASN A 205 -32.64 20.55 18.44
N PRO A 206 -31.89 21.57 17.99
CA PRO A 206 -31.78 21.86 16.56
C PRO A 206 -31.26 20.63 15.83
N ILE A 207 -31.95 20.25 14.75
CA ILE A 207 -31.54 19.16 13.86
C ILE A 207 -30.18 19.55 13.29
N ARG A 208 -29.19 18.65 13.41
CA ARG A 208 -27.87 18.88 12.82
C ARG A 208 -27.99 18.80 11.29
N THR A 209 -27.67 19.90 10.61
CA THR A 209 -27.71 19.98 9.14
C THR A 209 -26.33 20.03 8.50
N THR A 210 -25.25 20.18 9.28
CA THR A 210 -23.87 20.26 8.77
C THR A 210 -22.98 19.18 9.36
N TYR A 211 -22.18 18.56 8.49
CA TYR A 211 -21.17 17.56 8.83
C TYR A 211 -19.78 17.95 8.31
N THR A 212 -18.76 17.75 9.12
CA THR A 212 -17.36 17.85 8.74
C THR A 212 -16.78 16.46 8.55
N ILE A 213 -16.24 16.17 7.37
CA ILE A 213 -15.62 14.89 7.05
C ILE A 213 -14.17 15.16 6.66
N ALA A 214 -13.24 14.54 7.38
CA ALA A 214 -11.82 14.56 7.05
C ALA A 214 -11.40 13.24 6.44
N VAL A 215 -10.55 13.27 5.41
CA VAL A 215 -9.94 12.09 4.81
C VAL A 215 -8.42 12.18 4.99
N LEU A 216 -7.89 11.36 5.88
CA LEU A 216 -6.46 11.25 6.19
C LEU A 216 -5.84 10.17 5.30
N GLY A 217 -4.83 10.53 4.51
CA GLY A 217 -4.15 9.58 3.64
C GLY A 217 -2.81 10.08 3.09
N ASP A 218 -2.27 9.32 2.16
CA ASP A 218 -1.05 9.64 1.43
C ASP A 218 -1.33 10.37 0.09
N SER A 219 -0.48 10.19 -0.93
CA SER A 219 -0.71 10.76 -2.27
C SER A 219 -1.99 10.25 -2.93
N MET A 220 -2.48 9.07 -2.56
CA MET A 220 -3.73 8.52 -3.09
C MET A 220 -4.94 9.36 -2.71
N VAL A 221 -4.89 10.02 -1.55
CA VAL A 221 -5.93 10.95 -1.09
C VAL A 221 -5.66 12.37 -1.58
N ASP A 222 -4.39 12.80 -1.60
CA ASP A 222 -4.01 14.15 -2.09
C ASP A 222 -4.50 14.38 -3.53
N THR A 223 -4.29 13.39 -4.39
CA THR A 223 -4.67 13.43 -5.80
C THR A 223 -6.19 13.41 -6.06
N LEU A 224 -7.02 13.14 -5.05
CA LEU A 224 -8.48 13.29 -5.16
C LEU A 224 -8.91 14.76 -5.27
N GLY A 225 -7.99 15.69 -5.02
CA GLY A 225 -8.19 17.12 -5.21
C GLY A 225 -8.66 17.85 -3.95
N LYS A 226 -8.42 19.17 -3.98
CA LYS A 226 -8.88 20.09 -2.93
C LYS A 226 -10.41 20.00 -2.81
N ASP A 227 -10.90 19.86 -1.59
CA ASP A 227 -12.32 19.72 -1.25
C ASP A 227 -13.03 18.43 -1.71
N LEU A 228 -12.28 17.42 -2.16
CA LEU A 228 -12.77 16.06 -2.46
C LEU A 228 -14.02 16.07 -3.37
N PRO A 229 -13.95 16.62 -4.60
CA PRO A 229 -15.10 16.93 -5.44
C PRO A 229 -16.04 15.73 -5.71
N GLN A 230 -15.48 14.54 -5.93
CA GLN A 230 -16.27 13.33 -6.18
C GLN A 230 -17.02 12.88 -4.93
N LEU A 231 -16.37 12.91 -3.76
CA LEU A 231 -17.03 12.64 -2.50
C LEU A 231 -18.11 13.68 -2.20
N ARG A 232 -17.83 14.97 -2.45
CA ARG A 232 -18.80 16.07 -2.29
C ARG A 232 -20.05 15.83 -3.12
N GLN A 233 -19.87 15.52 -4.40
CA GLN A 233 -20.98 15.23 -5.30
C GLN A 233 -21.83 14.08 -4.74
N LEU A 234 -21.22 12.93 -4.46
CA LEU A 234 -21.96 11.76 -3.99
C LEU A 234 -22.61 11.95 -2.61
N LEU A 235 -22.00 12.75 -1.72
CA LEU A 235 -22.61 13.14 -0.45
C LEU A 235 -23.86 13.99 -0.69
N SER A 236 -23.79 15.00 -1.56
CA SER A 236 -24.93 15.87 -1.85
C SER A 236 -26.10 15.12 -2.50
N GLU A 237 -25.80 14.14 -3.36
CA GLU A 237 -26.81 13.26 -3.96
C GLU A 237 -27.42 12.30 -2.94
N SER A 238 -26.59 11.78 -2.03
CA SER A 238 -27.02 10.78 -1.03
C SER A 238 -27.72 11.37 0.18
N PHE A 239 -27.41 12.62 0.52
CA PHE A 239 -27.83 13.30 1.73
C PHE A 239 -28.24 14.76 1.39
N PRO A 240 -29.28 14.97 0.58
CA PRO A 240 -29.61 16.28 -0.01
C PRO A 240 -30.04 17.35 1.02
N ASN A 241 -30.40 16.93 2.24
CA ASN A 241 -30.81 17.83 3.32
C ASN A 241 -29.64 18.30 4.20
N TYR A 242 -28.41 17.90 3.87
CA TYR A 242 -27.22 18.18 4.67
C TYR A 242 -26.16 18.91 3.87
N THR A 243 -25.34 19.70 4.57
CA THR A 243 -24.17 20.37 4.02
C THR A 243 -22.88 19.77 4.58
N PHE A 244 -21.84 19.72 3.74
CA PHE A 244 -20.60 19.03 4.06
C PHE A 244 -19.38 19.94 3.95
N ALA A 245 -18.63 20.06 5.05
CA ALA A 245 -17.27 20.56 5.06
C ALA A 245 -16.32 19.38 4.87
N LEU A 246 -15.52 19.38 3.80
CA LEU A 246 -14.65 18.27 3.44
C LEU A 246 -13.19 18.69 3.57
N LEU A 247 -12.41 17.92 4.32
CA LEU A 247 -11.00 18.17 4.56
C LEU A 247 -10.17 17.08 3.89
N ASN A 248 -9.48 17.44 2.80
CA ASN A 248 -8.47 16.58 2.20
C ASN A 248 -7.17 16.69 3.02
N TYR A 249 -6.87 15.65 3.79
CA TYR A 249 -5.63 15.49 4.54
C TYR A 249 -4.73 14.42 3.91
N GLY A 250 -4.74 14.33 2.58
CA GLY A 250 -3.74 13.63 1.79
C GLY A 250 -2.44 14.41 1.73
N GLN A 251 -1.31 13.73 1.90
CA GLN A 251 0.01 14.31 1.63
C GLN A 251 0.88 13.26 0.93
N GLY A 252 1.46 13.63 -0.21
CA GLY A 252 2.27 12.73 -1.00
C GLY A 252 3.59 12.33 -0.32
N ALA A 253 4.09 11.14 -0.67
CA ALA A 253 5.30 10.56 -0.10
C ALA A 253 5.26 10.40 1.44
N THR A 254 4.08 10.23 2.03
CA THR A 254 3.90 10.05 3.48
C THR A 254 3.39 8.65 3.80
N ASP A 255 3.92 8.06 4.85
CA ASP A 255 3.49 6.77 5.38
C ASP A 255 2.43 6.92 6.50
N LEU A 256 1.98 5.80 7.05
CA LEU A 256 0.94 5.79 8.08
C LEU A 256 1.37 6.49 9.39
N GLU A 257 2.66 6.47 9.73
CA GLU A 257 3.18 7.17 10.91
C GLU A 257 3.19 8.68 10.71
N SER A 258 3.46 9.14 9.49
CA SER A 258 3.25 10.53 9.10
C SER A 258 1.76 10.91 9.18
N GLY A 259 0.85 10.00 8.84
CA GLY A 259 -0.59 10.13 9.10
C GLY A 259 -0.91 10.31 10.59
N LEU A 260 -0.35 9.45 11.44
CA LEU A 260 -0.48 9.52 12.90
C LEU A 260 0.02 10.88 13.45
N TYR A 261 1.16 11.36 12.97
CA TYR A 261 1.72 12.65 13.38
C TYR A 261 0.78 13.83 13.06
N ARG A 262 0.17 13.82 11.86
CA ARG A 262 -0.73 14.88 11.37
C ARG A 262 -2.04 15.01 12.15
N LEU A 263 -2.41 14.02 12.96
CA LEU A 263 -3.59 14.12 13.81
C LEU A 263 -3.48 15.27 14.81
N THR A 264 -2.30 15.44 15.42
CA THR A 264 -2.08 16.34 16.57
C THR A 264 -1.00 17.40 16.31
N ASN A 265 -0.31 17.34 15.17
CA ASN A 265 0.78 18.27 14.86
C ASN A 265 0.52 19.05 13.58
N THR A 266 1.04 20.29 13.58
CA THR A 266 1.06 21.12 12.37
C THR A 266 2.08 20.55 11.39
N THR A 267 1.75 20.52 10.10
CA THR A 267 2.69 20.12 9.04
C THR A 267 2.75 21.17 7.95
N ASN A 268 3.79 21.12 7.11
CA ASN A 268 3.89 21.94 5.91
C ASN A 268 3.99 21.02 4.70
N TYR A 269 3.13 21.22 3.71
CA TYR A 269 3.09 20.42 2.49
C TYR A 269 2.77 21.32 1.30
N LEU A 270 3.58 21.23 0.23
CA LEU A 270 3.48 22.06 -0.98
C LEU A 270 3.35 23.57 -0.69
N GLY A 271 4.14 24.07 0.28
CA GLY A 271 4.14 25.48 0.67
C GLY A 271 2.91 25.93 1.48
N GLN A 272 2.04 25.00 1.88
CA GLN A 272 0.86 25.27 2.70
C GLN A 272 1.06 24.69 4.11
N THR A 273 0.62 25.43 5.12
CA THR A 273 0.60 24.96 6.50
C THR A 273 -0.73 24.27 6.79
N PHE A 274 -0.65 23.02 7.24
CA PHE A 274 -1.80 22.21 7.66
C PHE A 274 -1.84 22.16 9.19
N THR A 275 -2.88 22.75 9.76
CA THR A 275 -3.21 22.67 11.19
C THR A 275 -3.43 21.20 11.62
N PRO A 276 -3.18 20.81 12.88
CA PRO A 276 -3.51 19.47 13.37
C PRO A 276 -4.93 19.04 12.98
N LEU A 277 -5.10 17.86 12.38
CA LEU A 277 -6.39 17.40 11.88
C LEU A 277 -7.46 17.41 12.98
N LEU A 278 -7.13 16.92 14.17
CA LEU A 278 -8.11 16.80 15.26
C LEU A 278 -8.51 18.15 15.88
N SER A 279 -7.81 19.25 15.56
CA SER A 279 -8.26 20.59 15.96
C SER A 279 -9.57 21.00 15.30
N PHE A 280 -9.90 20.42 14.13
CA PHE A 280 -11.16 20.65 13.42
C PHE A 280 -12.33 19.85 14.01
N LYS A 281 -12.06 18.85 14.88
CA LYS A 281 -13.07 17.95 15.45
C LYS A 281 -14.05 17.41 14.40
N PRO A 282 -13.55 16.71 13.36
CA PRO A 282 -14.42 16.22 12.29
C PRO A 282 -15.48 15.27 12.85
N ASP A 283 -16.66 15.27 12.26
CA ASP A 283 -17.72 14.34 12.65
C ASP A 283 -17.42 12.93 12.18
N ILE A 284 -16.78 12.83 11.01
CA ILE A 284 -16.31 11.57 10.43
C ILE A 284 -14.86 11.77 10.01
N LEU A 285 -13.99 10.88 10.47
CA LEU A 285 -12.61 10.74 10.00
C LEU A 285 -12.50 9.45 9.20
N VAL A 286 -12.18 9.58 7.91
CA VAL A 286 -11.77 8.46 7.07
C VAL A 286 -10.25 8.32 7.17
N VAL A 287 -9.77 7.16 7.58
CA VAL A 287 -8.33 6.82 7.63
C VAL A 287 -8.05 5.85 6.50
N GLU A 288 -7.34 6.33 5.48
CA GLU A 288 -6.88 5.52 4.35
C GLU A 288 -5.74 4.57 4.78
N SER A 289 -5.43 3.56 3.96
CA SER A 289 -4.49 2.48 4.24
C SER A 289 -3.02 2.86 4.25
N PHE A 290 -2.63 3.96 3.60
CA PHE A 290 -1.24 4.37 3.32
C PHE A 290 -0.44 3.29 2.58
N ALA A 291 -1.12 2.43 1.82
CA ALA A 291 -0.51 1.25 1.21
C ALA A 291 0.46 1.60 0.07
N TYR A 292 0.37 2.79 -0.54
CA TYR A 292 1.22 3.19 -1.65
C TYR A 292 2.54 3.84 -1.20
N ASN A 293 2.67 4.11 0.10
CA ASN A 293 3.90 4.54 0.76
C ASN A 293 4.20 3.58 1.92
N HIS A 294 4.17 2.29 1.62
CA HIS A 294 4.44 1.22 2.56
C HIS A 294 5.90 1.19 3.01
N TRP A 295 6.19 0.51 4.12
CA TRP A 295 7.56 0.16 4.53
C TRP A 295 8.07 -1.02 3.70
N SER A 296 8.44 -2.15 4.31
CA SER A 296 8.80 -3.38 3.59
C SER A 296 7.66 -4.40 3.55
N ALA A 297 7.90 -5.56 2.93
CA ALA A 297 6.98 -6.68 2.89
C ALA A 297 7.04 -7.60 4.13
N GLU A 298 7.92 -7.30 5.08
CA GLU A 298 8.17 -8.17 6.22
C GLU A 298 6.97 -8.20 7.16
N LYS A 299 6.74 -9.35 7.81
CA LYS A 299 5.63 -9.53 8.78
C LYS A 299 5.62 -8.41 9.82
N TYR A 300 6.80 -8.04 10.34
CA TYR A 300 6.93 -6.98 11.33
C TYR A 300 6.34 -5.64 10.84
N ASP A 301 6.46 -5.32 9.56
CA ASP A 301 5.96 -4.06 9.00
C ASP A 301 4.45 -4.08 8.74
N LEU A 302 3.87 -5.26 8.48
CA LEU A 302 2.41 -5.45 8.47
C LEU A 302 1.82 -5.36 9.89
N ASP A 303 2.49 -5.96 10.88
CA ASP A 303 2.12 -5.82 12.29
C ASP A 303 2.26 -4.36 12.74
N ARG A 304 3.31 -3.65 12.28
CA ARG A 304 3.51 -2.22 12.52
C ARG A 304 2.37 -1.39 11.95
N GLN A 305 1.84 -1.74 10.77
CA GLN A 305 0.66 -1.07 10.22
C GLN A 305 -0.54 -1.24 11.15
N TRP A 306 -0.84 -2.46 11.62
CA TRP A 306 -1.93 -2.71 12.58
C TRP A 306 -1.78 -1.90 13.87
N LEU A 307 -0.60 -1.93 14.47
CA LEU A 307 -0.31 -1.18 15.71
C LEU A 307 -0.44 0.34 15.49
N THR A 308 -0.07 0.84 14.31
CA THR A 308 -0.18 2.26 13.99
C THR A 308 -1.65 2.66 13.75
N ILE A 309 -2.45 1.82 13.09
CA ILE A 309 -3.90 2.05 12.95
C ILE A 309 -4.56 2.08 14.34
N ALA A 310 -4.22 1.15 15.23
CA ALA A 310 -4.73 1.14 16.60
C ALA A 310 -4.37 2.44 17.36
N LYS A 311 -3.12 2.90 17.25
CA LYS A 311 -2.70 4.19 17.83
C LYS A 311 -3.45 5.38 17.25
N ILE A 312 -3.70 5.42 15.94
CA ILE A 312 -4.52 6.46 15.31
C ILE A 312 -5.90 6.49 15.96
N ILE A 313 -6.55 5.33 16.08
CA ILE A 313 -7.88 5.20 16.69
C ILE A 313 -7.87 5.70 18.14
N ASP A 314 -6.88 5.31 18.94
CA ASP A 314 -6.79 5.70 20.34
C ASP A 314 -6.61 7.21 20.49
N ILE A 315 -5.72 7.82 19.69
CA ILE A 315 -5.53 9.28 19.68
C ILE A 315 -6.81 10.01 19.28
N VAL A 316 -7.54 9.51 18.27
CA VAL A 316 -8.82 10.10 17.84
C VAL A 316 -9.84 10.03 18.97
N ARG A 317 -9.98 8.87 19.64
CA ARG A 317 -10.91 8.69 20.76
C ARG A 317 -10.57 9.58 21.96
N GLU A 318 -9.28 9.77 22.24
CA GLU A 318 -8.82 10.61 23.34
C GLU A 318 -9.04 12.11 23.06
N ASN A 319 -8.72 12.56 21.84
CA ASN A 319 -8.67 13.98 21.52
C ASN A 319 -9.93 14.51 20.81
N SER A 320 -10.76 13.61 20.24
CA SER A 320 -11.99 13.94 19.53
C SER A 320 -13.03 12.79 19.67
N PRO A 321 -13.52 12.52 20.90
CA PRO A 321 -14.32 11.33 21.23
C PRO A 321 -15.63 11.21 20.44
N ASP A 322 -16.16 12.31 19.92
CA ASP A 322 -17.40 12.32 19.13
C ASP A 322 -17.17 11.93 17.65
N THR A 323 -15.92 12.01 17.17
CA THR A 323 -15.54 11.66 15.80
C THR A 323 -15.79 10.18 15.52
N LYS A 324 -16.53 9.90 14.45
CA LYS A 324 -16.71 8.54 13.93
C LYS A 324 -15.57 8.18 13.00
N ILE A 325 -15.07 6.96 13.10
CA ILE A 325 -13.93 6.50 12.28
C ILE A 325 -14.45 5.55 11.20
N VAL A 326 -14.04 5.79 9.96
CA VAL A 326 -14.16 4.86 8.83
C VAL A 326 -12.74 4.50 8.41
N LEU A 327 -12.44 3.21 8.31
CA LEU A 327 -11.18 2.75 7.74
C LEU A 327 -11.37 2.53 6.24
N ALA A 328 -10.37 2.85 5.42
CA ALA A 328 -10.48 2.79 3.98
C ALA A 328 -9.27 2.12 3.33
N ALA A 329 -9.53 1.20 2.40
CA ALA A 329 -8.52 0.65 1.51
C ALA A 329 -8.66 1.31 0.13
N SER A 330 -7.56 1.85 -0.39
CA SER A 330 -7.53 2.48 -1.71
C SER A 330 -7.60 1.45 -2.85
N ILE A 331 -7.51 1.91 -4.10
CA ILE A 331 -7.59 1.07 -5.29
C ILE A 331 -6.40 0.09 -5.41
N ALA A 332 -6.64 -1.04 -6.08
CA ALA A 332 -5.64 -2.06 -6.34
C ALA A 332 -4.58 -1.61 -7.36
N PRO A 333 -3.30 -1.95 -7.15
CA PRO A 333 -2.24 -1.67 -8.10
C PRO A 333 -2.24 -2.68 -9.26
N ASN A 334 -1.81 -2.23 -10.43
CA ASN A 334 -1.55 -3.12 -11.57
C ASN A 334 -0.05 -3.40 -11.69
N SER A 335 0.34 -4.67 -11.48
CA SER A 335 1.75 -5.09 -11.45
C SER A 335 2.48 -4.97 -12.79
N ASP A 336 1.78 -4.88 -13.92
CA ASP A 336 2.41 -4.80 -15.23
C ASP A 336 2.92 -3.39 -15.54
N ILE A 337 2.18 -2.39 -15.04
CA ILE A 337 2.38 -0.97 -15.34
C ILE A 337 2.74 -0.14 -14.10
N PHE A 338 2.89 -0.76 -12.93
CA PHE A 338 3.04 -0.05 -11.65
C PHE A 338 4.14 1.02 -11.70
N GLY A 339 3.74 2.28 -11.52
CA GLY A 339 4.65 3.43 -11.53
C GLY A 339 5.21 3.83 -12.90
N ASP A 340 4.73 3.27 -14.01
CA ASP A 340 5.12 3.71 -15.36
C ASP A 340 4.75 5.17 -15.62
N GLY A 341 5.67 5.93 -16.20
CA GLY A 341 5.52 7.36 -16.45
C GLY A 341 5.99 8.26 -15.30
N SER A 342 6.15 7.71 -14.08
CA SER A 342 6.68 8.44 -12.93
C SER A 342 7.96 7.80 -12.39
N LEU A 343 7.87 6.55 -11.92
CA LEU A 343 8.97 5.78 -11.33
C LEU A 343 9.76 5.01 -12.39
N ASN A 344 9.09 4.52 -13.43
CA ASN A 344 9.66 3.76 -14.55
C ASN A 344 10.54 2.58 -14.10
N TRP A 345 10.07 1.84 -13.09
CA TRP A 345 10.79 0.71 -12.53
C TRP A 345 10.91 -0.48 -13.49
N PRO A 346 11.94 -1.32 -13.37
CA PRO A 346 12.01 -2.59 -14.08
C PRO A 346 10.89 -3.54 -13.62
N VAL A 347 10.50 -4.48 -14.50
CA VAL A 347 9.36 -5.39 -14.33
C VAL A 347 9.33 -6.08 -12.96
N ASN A 348 10.48 -6.51 -12.43
CA ASN A 348 10.56 -7.16 -11.13
C ASN A 348 10.17 -6.22 -9.98
N LEU A 349 10.64 -4.97 -10.01
CA LEU A 349 10.32 -3.98 -8.98
C LEU A 349 8.86 -3.50 -9.08
N LYS A 350 8.30 -3.41 -10.30
CA LYS A 350 6.86 -3.17 -10.48
C LYS A 350 6.02 -4.26 -9.82
N TRP A 351 6.36 -5.51 -10.12
CA TRP A 351 5.65 -6.65 -9.59
C TRP A 351 5.75 -6.71 -8.06
N GLU A 352 6.96 -6.55 -7.52
CA GLU A 352 7.23 -6.52 -6.09
C GLU A 352 6.48 -5.39 -5.38
N GLY A 353 6.63 -4.14 -5.83
CA GLY A 353 5.93 -2.99 -5.25
C GLY A 353 4.41 -3.16 -5.27
N ALA A 354 3.86 -3.68 -6.37
CA ALA A 354 2.43 -3.98 -6.46
C ALA A 354 2.00 -5.09 -5.49
N GLN A 355 2.81 -6.13 -5.26
CA GLN A 355 2.47 -7.16 -4.27
C GLN A 355 2.51 -6.63 -2.83
N ILE A 356 3.52 -5.83 -2.49
CA ILE A 356 3.63 -5.24 -1.15
C ILE A 356 2.46 -4.29 -0.89
N THR A 357 2.15 -3.41 -1.86
CA THR A 357 0.98 -2.53 -1.80
C THR A 357 -0.32 -3.32 -1.56
N ARG A 358 -0.53 -4.44 -2.27
CA ARG A 358 -1.69 -5.31 -2.03
C ARG A 358 -1.72 -5.91 -0.63
N ALA A 359 -0.57 -6.31 -0.09
CA ALA A 359 -0.49 -6.82 1.27
C ALA A 359 -0.98 -5.77 2.28
N TYR A 360 -0.56 -4.51 2.14
CA TYR A 360 -0.99 -3.40 3.01
C TYR A 360 -2.48 -3.04 2.85
N LEU A 361 -3.00 -3.06 1.62
CA LEU A 361 -4.43 -2.85 1.35
C LEU A 361 -5.27 -3.94 2.03
N GLN A 362 -4.89 -5.20 1.83
CA GLN A 362 -5.56 -6.33 2.47
C GLN A 362 -5.44 -6.29 3.99
N ASN A 363 -4.28 -5.87 4.51
CA ASN A 363 -4.04 -5.81 5.94
C ASN A 363 -4.91 -4.74 6.63
N MET A 364 -5.18 -3.61 5.98
CA MET A 364 -6.19 -2.62 6.41
C MET A 364 -7.61 -3.22 6.43
N VAL A 365 -8.01 -3.92 5.37
CA VAL A 365 -9.32 -4.61 5.30
C VAL A 365 -9.48 -5.64 6.43
N ASN A 366 -8.44 -6.43 6.67
CA ASN A 366 -8.43 -7.44 7.73
C ASN A 366 -8.54 -6.79 9.12
N PHE A 367 -7.78 -5.73 9.37
CA PHE A 367 -7.86 -4.98 10.62
C PHE A 367 -9.28 -4.47 10.84
N ALA A 368 -9.83 -3.72 9.87
CA ALA A 368 -11.15 -3.12 9.97
C ALA A 368 -12.24 -4.16 10.23
N THR A 369 -12.20 -5.28 9.51
CA THR A 369 -13.16 -6.38 9.67
C THR A 369 -13.02 -7.04 11.04
N SER A 370 -11.79 -7.34 11.47
CA SER A 370 -11.52 -8.01 12.76
C SER A 370 -11.94 -7.17 13.96
N GLN A 371 -11.80 -5.84 13.86
CA GLN A 371 -12.14 -4.89 14.90
C GLN A 371 -13.54 -4.28 14.73
N ASN A 372 -14.29 -4.74 13.72
CA ASN A 372 -15.65 -4.31 13.41
C ASN A 372 -15.78 -2.77 13.21
N TYR A 373 -14.82 -2.17 12.49
CA TYR A 373 -14.94 -0.79 12.04
C TYR A 373 -15.69 -0.68 10.72
N PRO A 374 -16.44 0.42 10.49
CA PRO A 374 -16.90 0.78 9.15
C PRO A 374 -15.73 0.76 8.15
N LEU A 375 -15.91 0.03 7.05
CA LEU A 375 -14.88 -0.17 6.03
C LEU A 375 -15.35 0.38 4.68
N ALA A 376 -14.53 1.26 4.09
CA ALA A 376 -14.63 1.70 2.71
C ALA A 376 -13.59 0.95 1.85
N ASP A 377 -14.00 -0.17 1.25
CA ASP A 377 -13.11 -1.06 0.50
C ASP A 377 -13.17 -0.82 -1.01
N ALA A 378 -12.27 0.03 -1.51
CA ALA A 378 -12.08 0.23 -2.95
C ALA A 378 -11.08 -0.77 -3.56
N TYR A 379 -10.36 -1.53 -2.74
CA TYR A 379 -9.34 -2.47 -3.17
C TYR A 379 -9.95 -3.65 -3.93
N HIS A 380 -10.87 -4.40 -3.31
CA HIS A 380 -11.42 -5.59 -3.96
C HIS A 380 -12.21 -5.29 -5.25
N PRO A 381 -13.08 -4.26 -5.31
CA PRO A 381 -13.83 -3.94 -6.53
C PRO A 381 -12.98 -3.37 -7.67
N SER A 382 -11.74 -2.96 -7.39
CA SER A 382 -10.81 -2.48 -8.41
C SER A 382 -9.90 -3.57 -8.97
N LEU A 383 -10.01 -4.81 -8.49
CA LEU A 383 -9.32 -5.96 -9.04
C LEU A 383 -10.01 -6.49 -10.31
N GLY A 384 -9.21 -6.88 -11.30
CA GLY A 384 -9.61 -7.66 -12.45
C GLY A 384 -9.61 -9.15 -12.15
N ALA A 385 -10.10 -9.95 -13.11
CA ALA A 385 -10.16 -11.40 -12.98
C ALA A 385 -8.78 -12.07 -12.87
N ASP A 386 -7.72 -11.37 -13.28
CA ASP A 386 -6.32 -11.80 -13.17
C ASP A 386 -5.67 -11.38 -11.84
N GLY A 387 -6.43 -10.79 -10.92
CA GLY A 387 -5.94 -10.28 -9.65
C GLY A 387 -5.10 -9.00 -9.77
N LYS A 388 -5.09 -8.32 -10.93
CA LYS A 388 -4.43 -7.02 -11.12
C LYS A 388 -5.42 -5.88 -11.00
N GLY A 389 -4.95 -4.70 -10.60
CA GLY A 389 -5.77 -3.49 -10.64
C GLY A 389 -6.27 -3.21 -12.06
N LEU A 390 -7.57 -2.96 -12.20
CA LEU A 390 -8.18 -2.57 -13.46
C LEU A 390 -7.66 -1.18 -13.86
N THR A 391 -7.06 -1.08 -15.04
CA THR A 391 -6.42 0.14 -15.53
C THR A 391 -7.38 1.34 -15.60
N LYS A 392 -8.68 1.12 -15.79
CA LYS A 392 -9.67 2.20 -15.74
C LYS A 392 -9.67 2.99 -14.43
N TYR A 393 -9.30 2.35 -13.32
CA TYR A 393 -9.25 2.99 -11.99
C TYR A 393 -7.89 3.63 -11.69
N ILE A 394 -6.87 3.42 -12.54
CA ILE A 394 -5.50 3.87 -12.33
C ILE A 394 -5.20 5.01 -13.31
N ASN A 395 -4.52 6.05 -12.85
CA ASN A 395 -4.12 7.17 -13.68
C ASN A 395 -3.14 6.69 -14.77
N GLY A 396 -3.51 6.86 -16.05
CA GLY A 396 -2.67 6.39 -17.16
C GLY A 396 -1.36 7.16 -17.35
N GLY A 397 -1.18 8.30 -16.69
CA GLY A 397 0.02 9.14 -16.77
C GLY A 397 1.15 8.68 -15.85
N ASP A 398 0.84 8.22 -14.64
CA ASP A 398 1.84 7.74 -13.65
C ASP A 398 1.69 6.28 -13.24
N ASN A 399 0.58 5.65 -13.64
CA ASN A 399 0.22 4.26 -13.36
C ASN A 399 0.38 3.88 -11.88
N LEU A 400 0.09 4.83 -10.99
CA LEU A 400 0.22 4.72 -9.55
C LEU A 400 -1.05 5.26 -8.86
N HIS A 401 -1.42 6.50 -9.16
CA HIS A 401 -2.52 7.19 -8.48
C HIS A 401 -3.89 6.83 -9.03
N PRO A 402 -4.99 7.15 -8.33
CA PRO A 402 -6.33 6.97 -8.86
C PRO A 402 -6.54 7.79 -10.14
N SER A 403 -7.20 7.17 -11.13
CA SER A 403 -7.86 7.92 -12.20
C SER A 403 -9.09 8.64 -11.65
N GLY A 404 -9.77 9.42 -12.49
CA GLY A 404 -11.10 9.93 -12.16
C GLY A 404 -12.06 8.81 -11.72
N ASP A 405 -12.13 7.70 -12.46
CA ASP A 405 -12.99 6.58 -12.07
C ASP A 405 -12.51 5.90 -10.77
N GLY A 406 -11.20 5.87 -10.52
CA GLY A 406 -10.63 5.34 -9.28
C GLY A 406 -11.02 6.17 -8.06
N GLY A 407 -10.92 7.49 -8.16
CA GLY A 407 -11.36 8.41 -7.11
C GLY A 407 -12.87 8.36 -6.88
N LEU A 408 -13.65 8.14 -7.95
CA LEU A 408 -15.10 7.97 -7.86
C LEU A 408 -15.45 6.68 -7.11
N LEU A 409 -14.80 5.55 -7.47
CA LEU A 409 -14.97 4.28 -6.76
C LEU A 409 -14.63 4.42 -5.27
N PHE A 410 -13.48 5.02 -4.95
CA PHE A 410 -13.07 5.25 -3.57
C PHE A 410 -14.11 6.07 -2.80
N SER A 411 -14.59 7.16 -3.41
CA SER A 411 -15.64 8.01 -2.83
C SER A 411 -16.96 7.26 -2.63
N GLN A 412 -17.39 6.43 -3.58
CA GLN A 412 -18.57 5.58 -3.46
C GLN A 412 -18.46 4.64 -2.25
N LYS A 413 -17.29 4.04 -2.03
CA LYS A 413 -17.07 3.15 -0.89
C LYS A 413 -17.10 3.86 0.46
N ILE A 414 -16.66 5.10 0.53
CA ILE A 414 -16.86 5.94 1.72
C ILE A 414 -18.35 6.17 1.97
N ILE A 415 -19.13 6.52 0.95
CA ILE A 415 -20.58 6.72 1.08
C ILE A 415 -21.31 5.45 1.53
N GLU A 416 -20.97 4.30 0.92
CA GLU A 416 -21.52 3.00 1.30
C GLU A 416 -21.24 2.68 2.77
N ALA A 417 -20.01 2.93 3.24
CA ALA A 417 -19.63 2.74 4.63
C ALA A 417 -20.43 3.65 5.58
N ILE A 418 -20.57 4.94 5.22
CA ILE A 418 -21.35 5.93 5.99
C ILE A 418 -22.83 5.51 6.10
N LYS A 419 -23.45 5.10 4.98
CA LYS A 419 -24.86 4.68 4.94
C LYS A 419 -25.08 3.40 5.73
N THR A 420 -24.29 2.37 5.47
CA THR A 420 -24.43 1.05 6.11
C THR A 420 -24.30 1.15 7.64
N ASN A 421 -23.51 2.10 8.12
CA ASN A 421 -23.26 2.29 9.55
C ASN A 421 -24.07 3.46 10.16
N ASN A 422 -24.98 4.09 9.39
CA ASN A 422 -25.83 5.20 9.83
C ASN A 422 -25.05 6.33 10.53
N LEU A 423 -23.93 6.75 9.93
CA LEU A 423 -23.03 7.75 10.54
C LEU A 423 -23.54 9.20 10.38
N ILE A 424 -24.50 9.43 9.48
CA ILE A 424 -25.23 10.70 9.27
C ILE A 424 -26.70 10.44 9.64
N LYS A 425 -27.34 11.34 10.39
CA LYS A 425 -28.68 11.16 10.97
C LYS A 425 -29.58 12.37 10.79
#